data_AF-A0A176EYZ9-F1
#
_entry.id   AF-A0A176EYZ9-F1
#
_cell.length_a   1.000
_cell.length_b   1.000
_cell.length_c   1.000
_cell.angle_alpha   90.00
_cell.angle_beta   90.00
_cell.angle_gamma   90.00
#
_symmetry.space_group_name_H-M   'P 1'
#
loop_
_entity.id
_entity.type
_entity.pdbx_description
1 polymer ?
#
loop_
_entity_poly.entity_id
_entity_poly.type
_entity_poly.pdbx_seq_one_letter_code
_entity_poly.pdbx_strand_id
1 'polypeptide(L)'
;MISEEAVLGEDDATVSTSEIPLAMTRAEGRQTVERWLSESRVATDTVRLTLPRSRLVVGAGDVIALPEEGGQGHFRVDRVEMLAHAQKLEAIRIEPESYRPVLVKPEVGPLRGFDAPAPVVPFFLDLPLMTGEEVPHAPHVAVTARPWPGSAAVYVADRGEDFRLDQVLEARTPIGVTENALLPAPAGVFDRGPALRVRMLHGGLENVGGERLLSGANLCAIGDGSPGGWELFQFRDAALVDVDTYEIGHRLRGQLGTEVDAVWPAGAFVVRLDGTPRQIGLTEGQVGQARHYRVGPASRPVDDAAYVHTVLAFEGAGLRPLSPVHLEVSEAPGADMVFGWVRRTRIGGDRWETPEVPLGEEAERYIVRVVQGESVLREEMVSVPVWTYTAGAQAADGLAGAFELRVAQVSALVGAGRFAALGLVA
;
A
#
# COMPACT_ATOMS: atom_id res chain seq x y z
N MET A 1 -33.04 7.00 10.97
CA MET A 1 -34.17 7.93 11.21
C MET A 1 -33.58 9.23 11.67
N ILE A 2 -34.02 10.35 11.12
CA ILE A 2 -33.54 11.69 11.49
C ILE A 2 -34.51 12.24 12.54
N SER A 3 -33.98 12.73 13.66
CA SER A 3 -34.74 13.36 14.75
C SER A 3 -34.22 14.77 14.97
N GLU A 4 -35.12 15.72 15.18
CA GLU A 4 -34.79 17.10 15.56
C GLU A 4 -35.49 17.42 16.89
N GLU A 5 -34.85 18.25 17.72
CA GLU A 5 -35.34 18.64 19.04
C GLU A 5 -35.26 20.16 19.22
N ALA A 6 -35.99 20.74 20.17
CA ALA A 6 -35.79 22.12 20.61
C ALA A 6 -35.93 22.16 22.14
N VAL A 7 -35.04 22.87 22.81
CA VAL A 7 -34.96 22.94 24.28
C VAL A 7 -34.84 24.41 24.69
N LEU A 8 -35.53 24.81 25.75
CA LEU A 8 -35.49 26.18 26.26
C LEU A 8 -35.35 26.19 27.79
N GLY A 9 -34.16 26.54 28.27
CA GLY A 9 -33.80 26.56 29.71
C GLY A 9 -33.45 25.18 30.26
N GLU A 10 -32.69 25.14 31.36
CA GLU A 10 -32.14 23.90 31.95
C GLU A 10 -33.01 23.27 33.07
N ASP A 11 -34.07 23.95 33.55
CA ASP A 11 -34.65 23.64 34.88
C ASP A 11 -36.11 23.10 34.93
N ASP A 12 -36.73 22.66 33.83
CA ASP A 12 -38.00 21.90 33.92
C ASP A 12 -38.17 20.89 32.77
N ALA A 13 -38.00 19.60 33.07
CA ALA A 13 -37.93 18.54 32.06
C ALA A 13 -39.30 17.94 31.73
N THR A 14 -40.12 18.67 30.97
CA THR A 14 -41.30 18.09 30.30
C THR A 14 -40.97 17.82 28.83
N VAL A 15 -40.92 16.55 28.44
CA VAL A 15 -40.63 16.12 27.06
C VAL A 15 -41.93 15.74 26.36
N SER A 16 -42.17 16.30 25.17
CA SER A 16 -43.26 15.92 24.28
C SER A 16 -42.70 15.43 22.95
N THR A 17 -43.12 14.24 22.53
CA THR A 17 -42.63 13.59 21.31
C THR A 17 -43.78 13.39 20.34
N SER A 18 -43.53 13.63 19.05
CA SER A 18 -44.49 13.42 17.96
C SER A 18 -43.80 12.80 16.75
N GLU A 19 -44.47 11.85 16.10
CA GLU A 19 -43.99 11.19 14.90
C GLU A 19 -44.89 11.56 13.71
N ILE A 20 -44.29 12.04 12.63
CA ILE A 20 -45.00 12.42 11.41
C ILE A 20 -44.38 11.69 10.21
N PRO A 21 -45.18 11.01 9.37
CA PRO A 21 -44.71 10.38 8.14
C PRO A 21 -44.54 11.41 7.01
N LEU A 22 -43.54 12.30 7.14
CA LEU A 22 -43.19 13.31 6.14
C LEU A 22 -41.66 13.38 5.96
N ALA A 23 -41.20 13.68 4.73
CA ALA A 23 -39.78 13.93 4.47
C ALA A 23 -39.49 15.43 4.55
N MET A 24 -38.53 15.82 5.39
CA MET A 24 -38.10 17.20 5.59
C MET A 24 -36.58 17.27 5.68
N THR A 25 -36.00 18.42 5.36
CA THR A 25 -34.59 18.71 5.68
C THR A 25 -34.42 18.89 7.20
N ARG A 26 -33.18 18.76 7.71
CA ARG A 26 -32.89 19.04 9.14
C ARG A 26 -33.26 20.47 9.55
N ALA A 27 -33.01 21.44 8.65
CA ALA A 27 -33.35 22.84 8.91
C ALA A 27 -34.86 23.05 9.05
N GLU A 28 -35.67 22.45 8.17
CA GLU A 28 -37.13 22.50 8.25
C GLU A 28 -37.67 21.77 9.49
N GLY A 29 -37.05 20.64 9.86
CA GLY A 29 -37.37 19.92 11.10
C GLY A 29 -37.12 20.76 12.34
N ARG A 30 -35.94 21.40 12.44
CA ARG A 30 -35.57 22.30 13.53
C ARG A 30 -36.54 23.49 13.65
N GLN A 31 -36.84 24.17 12.54
CA GLN A 31 -37.80 25.28 12.52
C GLN A 31 -39.19 24.85 13.00
N THR A 32 -39.61 23.64 12.64
CA THR A 32 -40.93 23.12 13.03
C THR A 32 -41.00 22.87 14.53
N VAL A 33 -39.98 22.22 15.11
CA VAL A 33 -39.96 21.90 16.54
C VAL A 33 -39.78 23.16 17.40
N GLU A 34 -38.98 24.13 16.97
CA GLU A 34 -38.85 25.44 17.64
C GLU A 34 -40.17 26.21 17.64
N ARG A 35 -40.88 26.24 16.50
CA ARG A 35 -42.22 26.84 16.43
C ARG A 35 -43.18 26.17 17.39
N TRP A 36 -43.23 24.84 17.41
CA TRP A 36 -44.12 24.10 18.31
C TRP A 36 -43.80 24.35 19.78
N LEU A 37 -42.52 24.47 20.14
CA LEU A 37 -42.10 24.83 21.49
C LEU A 37 -42.59 26.23 21.88
N SER A 38 -42.53 27.21 20.96
CA SER A 38 -43.09 28.55 21.18
C SER A 38 -44.63 28.52 21.29
N GLU A 39 -45.31 27.86 20.34
CA GLU A 39 -46.78 27.76 20.30
C GLU A 39 -47.34 27.09 21.56
N SER A 40 -46.75 25.97 21.99
CA SER A 40 -47.20 25.23 23.17
C SER A 40 -47.15 26.07 24.46
N ARG A 41 -46.18 26.99 24.58
CA ARG A 41 -46.09 27.89 25.73
C ARG A 41 -47.10 29.02 25.66
N VAL A 42 -47.23 29.65 24.49
CA VAL A 42 -48.17 30.75 24.26
C VAL A 42 -49.62 30.27 24.42
N ALA A 43 -49.96 29.09 23.90
CA ALA A 43 -51.30 28.52 23.92
C ALA A 43 -51.77 28.02 25.31
N THR A 44 -51.00 28.27 26.38
CA THR A 44 -51.43 27.98 27.77
C THR A 44 -52.59 28.89 28.20
N ASP A 45 -52.61 30.13 27.70
CA ASP A 45 -53.65 31.10 28.02
C ASP A 45 -54.89 30.84 27.15
N THR A 46 -56.02 30.58 27.82
CA THR A 46 -57.30 30.37 27.16
C THR A 46 -58.33 31.35 27.68
N VAL A 47 -59.21 31.81 26.80
CA VAL A 47 -60.28 32.75 27.15
C VAL A 47 -61.62 32.19 26.68
N ARG A 48 -62.62 32.31 27.56
CA ARG A 48 -64.01 31.98 27.25
C ARG A 48 -64.84 33.26 27.29
N LEU A 49 -65.50 33.56 26.17
CA LEU A 49 -66.26 34.80 25.99
C LEU A 49 -67.68 34.46 25.56
N THR A 50 -68.63 35.35 25.85
CA THR A 50 -69.97 35.31 25.26
C THR A 50 -70.23 36.62 24.53
N LEU A 51 -70.44 36.53 23.21
CA LEU A 51 -70.65 37.68 22.34
C LEU A 51 -72.15 37.92 22.07
N PRO A 52 -72.58 39.19 21.98
CA PRO A 52 -73.95 39.55 21.62
C PRO A 52 -74.21 39.33 20.12
N ARG A 53 -75.51 39.34 19.73
CA ARG A 53 -75.95 39.13 18.34
C ARG A 53 -75.31 40.06 17.31
N SER A 54 -74.89 41.26 17.72
CA SER A 54 -74.22 42.23 16.85
C SER A 54 -72.80 41.82 16.42
N ARG A 55 -72.22 40.78 17.04
CA ARG A 55 -70.84 40.32 16.82
C ARG A 55 -70.77 38.84 16.37
N LEU A 56 -71.85 38.30 15.81
CA LEU A 56 -71.92 36.91 15.30
C LEU A 56 -71.04 36.64 14.06
N VAL A 57 -70.36 37.66 13.54
CA VAL A 57 -69.44 37.52 12.40
C VAL A 57 -68.18 36.74 12.75
N VAL A 58 -67.83 36.66 14.04
CA VAL A 58 -66.62 35.97 14.51
C VAL A 58 -66.83 34.45 14.43
N GLY A 59 -66.08 33.78 13.56
CA GLY A 59 -66.11 32.34 13.33
C GLY A 59 -64.97 31.59 14.03
N ALA A 60 -64.97 30.25 13.88
CA ALA A 60 -63.82 29.42 14.24
C ALA A 60 -62.67 29.68 13.25
N GLY A 61 -61.45 29.85 13.77
CA GLY A 61 -60.27 30.25 13.01
C GLY A 61 -59.99 31.75 13.01
N ASP A 62 -60.95 32.59 13.40
CA ASP A 62 -60.74 34.04 13.50
C ASP A 62 -59.84 34.40 14.68
N VAL A 63 -59.11 35.50 14.54
CA VAL A 63 -58.29 36.06 15.61
C VAL A 63 -58.96 37.30 16.17
N ILE A 64 -59.22 37.28 17.47
CA ILE A 64 -59.75 38.43 18.21
C ILE A 64 -58.63 39.10 19.00
N ALA A 65 -58.70 40.42 19.11
CA ALA A 65 -57.81 41.22 19.96
C ALA A 65 -58.55 41.60 21.24
N LEU A 66 -57.98 41.29 22.40
CA LEU A 66 -58.48 41.67 23.71
C LEU A 66 -57.50 42.66 24.36
N PRO A 67 -58.00 43.68 25.09
CA PRO A 67 -57.13 44.62 25.79
C PRO A 67 -56.45 43.96 26.99
N GLU A 68 -55.14 44.19 27.15
CA GLU A 68 -54.32 43.64 28.24
C GLU A 68 -53.38 44.70 28.81
N GLU A 69 -52.85 44.49 30.01
CA GLU A 69 -51.81 45.36 30.56
C GLU A 69 -50.57 45.30 29.67
N GLY A 70 -50.28 46.40 28.97
CA GLY A 70 -49.14 46.51 28.05
C GLY A 70 -49.47 46.40 26.56
N GLY A 71 -50.74 46.19 26.17
CA GLY A 71 -51.12 46.20 24.75
C GLY A 71 -52.41 45.46 24.42
N GLN A 72 -52.40 44.74 23.29
CA GLN A 72 -53.48 43.86 22.86
C GLN A 72 -53.00 42.41 22.84
N GLY A 73 -53.71 41.52 23.53
CA GLY A 73 -53.54 40.09 23.41
C GLY A 73 -54.31 39.55 22.20
N HIS A 74 -53.67 38.70 21.40
CA HIS A 74 -54.30 38.04 20.25
C HIS A 74 -54.76 36.63 20.62
N PHE A 75 -56.01 36.31 20.33
CA PHE A 75 -56.59 35.00 20.63
C PHE A 75 -57.25 34.41 19.38
N ARG A 76 -56.85 33.19 19.00
CA ARG A 76 -57.50 32.44 17.91
C ARG A 76 -58.69 31.69 18.47
N VAL A 77 -59.85 31.84 17.84
CA VAL A 77 -61.08 31.13 18.20
C VAL A 77 -61.00 29.70 17.71
N ASP A 78 -60.90 28.73 18.62
CA ASP A 78 -60.88 27.31 18.28
C ASP A 78 -62.29 26.72 18.27
N ARG A 79 -63.17 27.21 19.16
CA ARG A 79 -64.54 26.70 19.28
C ARG A 79 -65.58 27.81 19.35
N VAL A 80 -66.64 27.61 18.57
CA VAL A 80 -67.83 28.45 18.53
C VAL A 80 -69.05 27.61 18.91
N GLU A 81 -69.81 28.06 19.90
CA GLU A 81 -71.11 27.49 20.26
C GLU A 81 -72.21 28.54 20.07
N MET A 82 -73.18 28.25 19.19
CA MET A 82 -74.29 29.15 18.91
C MET A 82 -75.43 28.92 19.91
N LEU A 83 -75.82 29.97 20.63
CA LEU A 83 -76.98 29.98 21.53
C LEU A 83 -78.13 30.78 20.89
N ALA A 84 -79.33 30.67 21.45
CA ALA A 84 -80.54 31.30 20.88
C ALA A 84 -80.42 32.83 20.67
N HIS A 85 -79.69 33.54 21.54
CA HIS A 85 -79.53 34.99 21.50
C HIS A 85 -78.08 35.49 21.71
N ALA A 86 -77.09 34.59 21.70
CA ALA A 86 -75.68 34.92 21.90
C ALA A 86 -74.79 33.83 21.28
N GLN A 87 -73.48 34.07 21.22
CA GLN A 87 -72.50 33.06 20.80
C GLN A 87 -71.41 32.94 21.86
N LYS A 88 -71.12 31.72 22.29
CA LYS A 88 -70.02 31.45 23.21
C LYS A 88 -68.79 31.05 22.41
N LEU A 89 -67.65 31.63 22.77
CA LEU A 89 -66.36 31.39 22.14
C LEU A 89 -65.40 30.78 23.14
N GLU A 90 -64.61 29.82 22.70
CA GLU A 90 -63.37 29.41 23.36
C GLU A 90 -62.21 29.76 22.41
N ALA A 91 -61.29 30.57 22.90
CA ALA A 91 -60.15 31.04 22.14
C ALA A 91 -58.85 30.81 22.91
N ILE A 92 -57.78 30.52 22.18
CA ILE A 92 -56.43 30.31 22.73
C ILE A 92 -55.54 31.48 22.36
N ARG A 93 -54.59 31.85 23.22
CA ARG A 93 -53.63 32.91 22.89
C ARG A 93 -52.75 32.46 21.72
N ILE A 94 -52.47 33.39 20.83
CA ILE A 94 -51.47 33.25 19.77
C ILE A 94 -50.56 34.46 19.73
N GLU A 95 -49.31 34.27 19.29
CA GLU A 95 -48.37 35.35 19.02
C GLU A 95 -48.02 35.36 17.52
N PRO A 96 -48.20 36.49 16.81
CA PRO A 96 -47.86 36.58 15.40
C PRO A 96 -46.39 36.26 15.09
N GLU A 97 -45.50 36.55 16.03
CA GLU A 97 -44.05 36.33 15.87
C GLU A 97 -43.68 34.85 15.80
N SER A 98 -44.44 33.95 16.43
CA SER A 98 -44.23 32.49 16.35
C SER A 98 -44.40 31.93 14.93
N TYR A 99 -45.08 32.67 14.03
CA TYR A 99 -45.28 32.28 12.63
C TYR A 99 -44.24 32.87 11.67
N ARG A 100 -43.25 33.63 12.18
CA ARG A 100 -42.15 34.12 11.33
C ARG A 100 -41.07 33.04 11.17
N PRO A 101 -40.65 32.73 9.94
CA PRO A 101 -39.61 31.74 9.72
C PRO A 101 -38.29 32.16 10.37
N VAL A 102 -37.73 31.30 11.22
CA VAL A 102 -36.36 31.44 11.71
C VAL A 102 -35.41 30.91 10.62
N LEU A 103 -34.44 31.72 10.19
CA LEU A 103 -33.45 31.29 9.20
C LEU A 103 -32.42 30.35 9.85
N VAL A 104 -32.73 29.06 9.86
CA VAL A 104 -31.78 28.00 10.21
C VAL A 104 -30.88 27.75 9.00
N LYS A 105 -29.57 28.00 9.12
CA LYS A 105 -28.62 27.69 8.04
C LYS A 105 -28.59 26.16 7.81
N PRO A 106 -28.76 25.69 6.57
CA PRO A 106 -28.63 24.27 6.29
C PRO A 106 -27.18 23.83 6.51
N GLU A 107 -26.97 22.79 7.33
CA GLU A 107 -25.71 22.07 7.37
C GLU A 107 -25.59 21.23 6.10
N VAL A 108 -24.86 21.75 5.11
CA VAL A 108 -24.46 20.96 3.95
C VAL A 108 -23.23 20.15 4.37
N GLY A 109 -23.39 18.82 4.46
CA GLY A 109 -22.26 17.94 4.68
C GLY A 109 -21.18 18.13 3.60
N PRO A 110 -19.91 17.81 3.88
CA PRO A 110 -18.84 18.01 2.92
C PRO A 110 -19.15 17.21 1.64
N LEU A 111 -19.24 17.91 0.50
CA LEU A 111 -19.24 17.28 -0.82
C LEU A 111 -17.89 16.60 -1.00
N ARG A 112 -17.87 15.26 -1.11
CA ARG A 112 -16.64 14.55 -1.47
C ARG A 112 -16.23 14.98 -2.88
N GLY A 113 -15.02 15.51 -3.01
CA GLY A 113 -14.42 15.78 -4.32
C GLY A 113 -14.37 14.50 -5.16
N PHE A 114 -14.66 14.63 -6.45
CA PHE A 114 -14.43 13.55 -7.41
C PHE A 114 -12.99 13.66 -7.90
N ASP A 115 -12.13 12.77 -7.41
CA ASP A 115 -10.80 12.58 -7.99
C ASP A 115 -10.90 11.57 -9.13
N ALA A 116 -10.52 11.99 -10.35
CA ALA A 116 -10.40 11.06 -11.46
C ALA A 116 -9.39 9.95 -11.09
N PRO A 117 -9.71 8.66 -11.27
CA PRO A 117 -8.79 7.58 -10.94
C PRO A 117 -7.50 7.74 -11.73
N ALA A 118 -6.38 7.91 -11.03
CA ALA A 118 -5.06 7.83 -11.67
C ALA A 118 -4.70 6.35 -11.90
N PRO A 119 -3.95 6.03 -12.97
CA PRO A 119 -3.44 4.69 -13.19
C PRO A 119 -2.62 4.22 -11.98
N VAL A 120 -2.82 2.96 -11.58
CA VAL A 120 -1.96 2.30 -10.60
C VAL A 120 -0.72 1.80 -11.32
N VAL A 121 0.46 2.20 -10.85
CA VAL A 121 1.74 1.76 -11.42
C VAL A 121 2.23 0.53 -10.66
N PRO A 122 2.32 -0.64 -11.31
CA PRO A 122 2.88 -1.83 -10.71
C PRO A 122 4.40 -1.94 -10.94
N PHE A 123 5.10 -2.43 -9.93
CA PHE A 123 6.49 -2.89 -10.00
C PHE A 123 6.50 -4.36 -9.59
N PHE A 124 6.96 -5.22 -10.49
CA PHE A 124 7.13 -6.64 -10.17
C PHE A 124 8.57 -6.89 -9.80
N LEU A 125 8.80 -7.64 -8.72
CA LEU A 125 10.11 -7.90 -8.16
C LEU A 125 10.29 -9.41 -7.98
N ASP A 126 11.06 -10.02 -8.87
CA ASP A 126 11.53 -11.40 -8.74
C ASP A 126 12.75 -11.40 -7.81
N LEU A 127 12.49 -11.60 -6.52
CA LEU A 127 13.46 -11.43 -5.44
C LEU A 127 13.88 -12.79 -4.86
N PRO A 128 15.09 -12.89 -4.29
CA PRO A 128 15.45 -14.02 -3.44
C PRO A 128 14.57 -14.07 -2.18
N LEU A 129 14.62 -15.20 -1.47
CA LEU A 129 14.02 -15.33 -0.14
C LEU A 129 14.66 -14.34 0.82
N MET A 130 13.85 -13.51 1.51
CA MET A 130 14.34 -12.52 2.45
C MET A 130 14.19 -12.98 3.90
N THR A 131 13.04 -13.54 4.25
CA THR A 131 12.79 -14.11 5.58
C THR A 131 12.82 -15.63 5.58
N GLY A 132 12.62 -16.26 4.42
CA GLY A 132 12.46 -17.70 4.26
C GLY A 132 11.02 -18.19 4.45
N GLU A 133 10.07 -17.30 4.73
CA GLU A 133 8.64 -17.62 4.77
C GLU A 133 7.96 -17.41 3.40
N GLU A 134 8.67 -16.80 2.46
CA GLU A 134 8.16 -16.55 1.11
C GLU A 134 8.05 -17.82 0.27
N VAL A 135 7.12 -17.82 -0.69
CA VAL A 135 7.05 -18.85 -1.73
C VAL A 135 8.21 -18.64 -2.71
N PRO A 136 9.20 -19.55 -2.83
CA PRO A 136 10.47 -19.26 -3.49
C PRO A 136 10.39 -18.85 -4.98
N HIS A 137 9.37 -19.31 -5.69
CA HIS A 137 9.18 -19.03 -7.11
C HIS A 137 8.27 -17.83 -7.38
N ALA A 138 7.54 -17.33 -6.38
CA ALA A 138 6.55 -16.29 -6.58
C ALA A 138 7.18 -14.89 -6.45
N PRO A 139 7.07 -14.03 -7.47
CA PRO A 139 7.59 -12.67 -7.37
C PRO A 139 6.69 -11.81 -6.48
N HIS A 140 7.25 -10.72 -5.97
CA HIS A 140 6.51 -9.69 -5.26
C HIS A 140 5.94 -8.67 -6.25
N VAL A 141 4.81 -8.05 -5.90
CA VAL A 141 4.25 -6.89 -6.59
C VAL A 141 4.15 -5.73 -5.61
N ALA A 142 4.75 -4.61 -5.99
CA ALA A 142 4.60 -3.32 -5.33
C ALA A 142 3.74 -2.41 -6.21
N VAL A 143 2.85 -1.63 -5.60
CA VAL A 143 1.95 -0.74 -6.35
C VAL A 143 1.96 0.65 -5.77
N THR A 144 1.85 1.66 -6.63
CA THR A 144 1.72 3.04 -6.20
C THR A 144 0.81 3.83 -7.14
N ALA A 145 0.15 4.86 -6.59
CA ALA A 145 -0.69 5.78 -7.35
C ALA A 145 -0.83 7.12 -6.60
N ARG A 146 -1.02 8.20 -7.37
CA ARG A 146 -1.35 9.53 -6.85
C ARG A 146 -2.52 10.11 -7.69
N PRO A 147 -3.74 10.27 -7.13
CA PRO A 147 -4.17 9.84 -5.79
C PRO A 147 -4.25 8.31 -5.65
N TRP A 148 -4.24 7.81 -4.40
CA TRP A 148 -4.42 6.38 -4.12
C TRP A 148 -5.90 6.00 -4.19
N PRO A 149 -6.31 5.00 -4.99
CA PRO A 149 -7.72 4.63 -5.16
C PRO A 149 -8.35 3.89 -3.96
N GLY A 150 -7.61 3.71 -2.86
CA GLY A 150 -8.03 2.93 -1.70
C GLY A 150 -7.50 1.50 -1.74
N SER A 151 -7.60 0.83 -2.89
CA SER A 151 -6.98 -0.47 -3.13
C SER A 151 -6.70 -0.71 -4.61
N ALA A 152 -5.71 -1.56 -4.90
CA ALA A 152 -5.35 -2.00 -6.24
C ALA A 152 -5.62 -3.50 -6.40
N ALA A 153 -6.16 -3.92 -7.54
CA ALA A 153 -6.36 -5.32 -7.87
C ALA A 153 -5.37 -5.76 -8.94
N VAL A 154 -4.79 -6.95 -8.74
CA VAL A 154 -3.91 -7.62 -9.69
C VAL A 154 -4.69 -8.76 -10.31
N TYR A 155 -4.82 -8.72 -11.63
CA TYR A 155 -5.43 -9.78 -12.43
C TYR A 155 -4.37 -10.47 -13.28
N VAL A 156 -4.55 -11.76 -13.50
CA VAL A 156 -3.65 -12.60 -14.30
C VAL A 156 -4.42 -13.40 -15.34
N ALA A 157 -3.81 -13.57 -16.51
CA ALA A 157 -4.30 -14.38 -17.62
C ALA A 157 -3.15 -15.10 -18.33
N ASP A 158 -3.42 -16.28 -18.88
CA ASP A 158 -2.41 -17.06 -19.60
C ASP A 158 -2.21 -16.56 -21.04
N ARG A 159 -3.27 -16.07 -21.70
CA ARG A 159 -3.24 -15.65 -23.12
C ARG A 159 -3.80 -14.24 -23.38
N GLY A 160 -3.89 -13.42 -22.33
CA GLY A 160 -4.41 -12.05 -22.42
C GLY A 160 -5.94 -11.93 -22.47
N GLU A 161 -6.64 -13.04 -22.28
CA GLU A 161 -8.10 -13.16 -22.14
C GLU A 161 -8.41 -13.89 -20.82
N ASP A 162 -9.66 -13.84 -20.37
CA ASP A 162 -10.12 -14.51 -19.13
C ASP A 162 -9.31 -14.14 -17.87
N PHE A 163 -9.07 -12.84 -17.68
CA PHE A 163 -8.38 -12.32 -16.51
C PHE A 163 -9.07 -12.74 -15.21
N ARG A 164 -8.33 -13.42 -14.33
CA ARG A 164 -8.77 -13.83 -13.00
C ARG A 164 -8.11 -12.95 -11.95
N LEU A 165 -8.87 -12.64 -10.90
CA LEU A 165 -8.31 -11.91 -9.76
C LEU A 165 -7.29 -12.79 -9.06
N ASP A 166 -6.06 -12.30 -8.96
CA ASP A 166 -4.97 -12.93 -8.22
C ASP A 166 -4.95 -12.41 -6.78
N GLN A 167 -4.89 -11.08 -6.62
CA GLN A 167 -4.79 -10.44 -5.31
C GLN A 167 -5.33 -9.01 -5.30
N VAL A 168 -5.71 -8.54 -4.12
CA VAL A 168 -6.04 -7.14 -3.83
C VAL A 168 -5.04 -6.58 -2.83
N LEU A 169 -4.43 -5.44 -3.16
CA LEU A 169 -3.46 -4.70 -2.36
C LEU A 169 -4.17 -3.49 -1.74
N GLU A 170 -4.30 -3.49 -0.42
CA GLU A 170 -5.02 -2.44 0.32
C GLU A 170 -4.16 -1.19 0.58
N ALA A 171 -2.84 -1.32 0.46
CA ALA A 171 -1.88 -0.23 0.67
C ALA A 171 -1.00 -0.04 -0.56
N ARG A 172 -0.61 1.21 -0.81
CA ARG A 172 0.48 1.54 -1.74
C ARG A 172 1.84 1.31 -1.08
N THR A 173 2.79 0.86 -1.86
CA THR A 173 4.18 0.68 -1.43
C THR A 173 4.93 2.01 -1.40
N PRO A 174 5.79 2.26 -0.39
CA PRO A 174 6.73 3.37 -0.43
C PRO A 174 7.77 3.16 -1.54
N ILE A 175 7.71 4.01 -2.54
CA ILE A 175 8.60 3.96 -3.72
C ILE A 175 9.26 5.31 -3.87
N GLY A 176 10.55 5.32 -4.16
CA GLY A 176 11.35 6.49 -4.49
C GLY A 176 12.08 6.35 -5.82
N VAL A 177 12.69 7.44 -6.26
CA VAL A 177 13.52 7.51 -7.46
C VAL A 177 14.86 8.13 -7.09
N THR A 178 15.97 7.54 -7.53
CA THR A 178 17.31 8.07 -7.27
C THR A 178 17.55 9.36 -8.06
N GLU A 179 18.23 10.33 -7.46
CA GLU A 179 18.60 11.61 -8.12
C GLU A 179 20.08 11.68 -8.48
N ASN A 180 20.89 10.77 -7.94
CA ASN A 180 22.29 10.57 -8.29
C ASN A 180 22.60 9.08 -8.46
N ALA A 181 23.77 8.79 -9.02
CA ALA A 181 24.20 7.42 -9.26
C ALA A 181 24.66 6.73 -7.96
N LEU A 182 24.34 5.44 -7.82
CA LEU A 182 24.87 4.57 -6.79
C LEU A 182 25.96 3.69 -7.40
N LEU A 183 27.20 3.88 -6.96
CA LEU A 183 28.34 3.12 -7.43
C LEU A 183 28.32 1.67 -6.87
N PRO A 184 28.96 0.71 -7.55
CA PRO A 184 29.21 -0.62 -7.01
C PRO A 184 29.95 -0.53 -5.69
N ALA A 185 29.62 -1.44 -4.77
CA ALA A 185 30.31 -1.58 -3.51
C ALA A 185 30.39 -3.05 -3.10
N PRO A 186 31.45 -3.47 -2.38
CA PRO A 186 31.60 -4.85 -1.96
C PRO A 186 30.46 -5.30 -1.04
N ALA A 187 30.01 -6.54 -1.21
CA ALA A 187 29.08 -7.18 -0.28
C ALA A 187 29.75 -7.53 1.05
N GLY A 188 28.94 -7.72 2.10
CA GLY A 188 29.41 -8.15 3.43
C GLY A 188 30.09 -7.06 4.27
N VAL A 189 30.22 -5.84 3.76
CA VAL A 189 30.78 -4.69 4.50
C VAL A 189 29.86 -3.47 4.38
N PHE A 190 30.03 -2.52 5.31
CA PHE A 190 29.32 -1.24 5.24
C PHE A 190 29.85 -0.39 4.08
N ASP A 191 28.97 -0.08 3.14
CA ASP A 191 29.18 0.94 2.14
C ASP A 191 29.05 2.33 2.79
N ARG A 192 30.21 2.98 2.95
CA ARG A 192 30.37 4.36 3.44
C ARG A 192 30.66 5.35 2.31
N GLY A 193 30.35 4.98 1.08
CA GLY A 193 30.47 5.87 -0.08
C GLY A 193 29.50 7.06 0.02
N PRO A 194 29.49 7.95 -0.99
CA PRO A 194 28.62 9.13 -1.03
C PRO A 194 27.16 8.81 -0.71
N ALA A 195 26.43 9.80 -0.18
CA ALA A 195 25.00 9.62 0.08
C ALA A 195 24.25 9.38 -1.24
N LEU A 196 23.32 8.43 -1.22
CA LEU A 196 22.38 8.22 -2.31
C LEU A 196 21.18 9.13 -2.05
N ARG A 197 20.90 10.04 -2.97
CA ARG A 197 19.75 10.91 -2.91
C ARG A 197 18.56 10.22 -3.53
N VAL A 198 17.49 10.06 -2.77
CA VAL A 198 16.26 9.38 -3.17
C VAL A 198 15.08 10.32 -2.92
N ARG A 199 14.34 10.64 -3.98
CA ARG A 199 13.08 11.37 -3.88
C ARG A 199 11.92 10.39 -3.83
N MET A 200 11.21 10.38 -2.71
CA MET A 200 10.08 9.50 -2.46
C MET A 200 8.85 9.95 -3.24
N LEU A 201 8.29 9.04 -4.03
CA LEU A 201 6.96 9.19 -4.63
C LEU A 201 5.86 8.94 -3.60
N HIS A 202 6.15 8.28 -2.49
CA HIS A 202 5.27 8.21 -1.33
C HIS A 202 6.03 7.59 -0.15
N GLY A 203 5.63 7.94 1.07
CA GLY A 203 6.23 7.42 2.29
C GLY A 203 7.48 8.19 2.66
N GLY A 204 7.96 7.94 3.87
CA GLY A 204 9.21 8.51 4.37
C GLY A 204 10.25 7.42 4.60
N LEU A 205 11.52 7.84 4.61
CA LEU A 205 12.64 7.03 5.06
C LEU A 205 13.07 7.52 6.44
N GLU A 206 13.53 6.59 7.28
CA GLU A 206 13.91 6.89 8.66
C GLU A 206 15.25 6.24 9.02
N ASN A 207 15.94 6.85 9.98
CA ASN A 207 17.16 6.29 10.55
C ASN A 207 16.85 5.02 11.34
N VAL A 208 17.75 4.04 11.28
CA VAL A 208 17.70 2.84 12.14
C VAL A 208 19.00 2.66 12.90
N GLY A 209 18.91 2.08 14.10
CA GLY A 209 20.10 1.68 14.86
C GLY A 209 20.85 0.53 14.18
N GLY A 210 22.16 0.40 14.45
CA GLY A 210 23.00 -0.63 13.83
C GLY A 210 22.52 -2.06 14.09
N GLU A 211 22.05 -2.37 15.29
CA GLU A 211 21.49 -3.70 15.61
C GLU A 211 20.24 -4.00 14.77
N ARG A 212 19.30 -3.04 14.67
CA ARG A 212 18.09 -3.21 13.86
C ARG A 212 18.41 -3.38 12.38
N LEU A 213 19.39 -2.66 11.87
CA LEU A 213 19.87 -2.83 10.50
C LEU A 213 20.40 -4.25 10.27
N LEU A 214 21.24 -4.75 11.17
CA LEU A 214 21.75 -6.12 11.08
C LEU A 214 20.66 -7.19 11.26
N SER A 215 19.53 -6.83 11.88
CA SER A 215 18.33 -7.66 11.94
C SER A 215 17.37 -7.49 10.75
N GLY A 216 17.78 -6.83 9.66
CA GLY A 216 16.98 -6.73 8.43
C GLY A 216 16.16 -5.44 8.27
N ALA A 217 16.31 -4.45 9.15
CA ALA A 217 15.56 -3.20 9.03
C ALA A 217 16.02 -2.35 7.82
N ASN A 218 15.11 -1.52 7.29
CA ASN A 218 15.36 -0.65 6.13
C ASN A 218 15.78 -1.39 4.84
N LEU A 219 15.33 -2.63 4.68
CA LEU A 219 15.49 -3.37 3.43
C LEU A 219 14.72 -2.71 2.28
N CYS A 220 15.41 -2.49 1.17
CA CYS A 220 14.87 -1.92 -0.06
C CYS A 220 15.41 -2.67 -1.28
N ALA A 221 14.65 -2.68 -2.35
CA ALA A 221 15.11 -3.07 -3.67
C ALA A 221 15.44 -1.82 -4.50
N ILE A 222 16.58 -1.79 -5.17
CA ILE A 222 16.95 -0.78 -6.17
C ILE A 222 17.06 -1.42 -7.55
N GLY A 223 16.50 -0.79 -8.58
CA GLY A 223 16.48 -1.38 -9.92
C GLY A 223 15.96 -0.46 -11.01
N ASP A 224 15.97 -0.98 -12.24
CA ASP A 224 15.46 -0.29 -13.44
C ASP A 224 13.93 -0.46 -13.65
N GLY A 225 13.28 -1.25 -12.79
CA GLY A 225 11.86 -1.58 -12.87
C GLY A 225 11.56 -2.87 -13.64
N SER A 226 12.56 -3.54 -14.22
CA SER A 226 12.40 -4.87 -14.79
C SER A 226 12.25 -5.93 -13.70
N PRO A 227 11.49 -7.02 -13.91
CA PRO A 227 11.24 -8.03 -12.89
C PRO A 227 12.47 -8.63 -12.22
N GLY A 228 13.55 -8.89 -12.97
CA GLY A 228 14.77 -9.50 -12.46
C GLY A 228 15.92 -8.52 -12.21
N GLY A 229 15.70 -7.22 -12.45
CA GLY A 229 16.73 -6.17 -12.40
C GLY A 229 16.85 -5.50 -11.04
N TRP A 230 16.75 -6.25 -9.94
CA TRP A 230 16.74 -5.71 -8.58
C TRP A 230 17.98 -6.11 -7.79
N GLU A 231 18.62 -5.12 -7.17
CA GLU A 231 19.55 -5.32 -6.07
C GLU A 231 18.84 -5.06 -4.74
N LEU A 232 19.02 -5.95 -3.76
CA LEU A 232 18.57 -5.72 -2.39
C LEU A 232 19.66 -5.02 -1.59
N PHE A 233 19.29 -3.93 -0.93
CA PHE A 233 20.20 -3.20 -0.05
C PHE A 233 19.47 -2.70 1.20
N GLN A 234 20.23 -2.45 2.25
CA GLN A 234 19.75 -1.84 3.49
C GLN A 234 20.49 -0.53 3.74
N PHE A 235 19.92 0.38 4.53
CA PHE A 235 20.57 1.63 4.90
C PHE A 235 20.32 2.00 6.37
N ARG A 236 21.33 2.56 7.02
CA ARG A 236 21.24 3.04 8.40
C ARG A 236 20.68 4.45 8.48
N ASP A 237 21.26 5.34 7.68
CA ASP A 237 21.04 6.78 7.78
C ASP A 237 20.10 7.24 6.66
N ALA A 238 19.17 8.13 7.00
CA ALA A 238 18.25 8.83 6.13
C ALA A 238 18.07 10.26 6.65
N ALA A 239 18.68 11.22 5.97
CA ALA A 239 18.52 12.64 6.25
C ALA A 239 17.55 13.27 5.23
N LEU A 240 16.48 13.90 5.71
CA LEU A 240 15.56 14.67 4.84
C LEU A 240 16.26 15.99 4.45
N VAL A 241 16.57 16.16 3.16
CA VAL A 241 17.31 17.30 2.63
C VAL A 241 16.46 18.26 1.81
N ASP A 242 15.32 17.80 1.30
CA ASP A 242 14.32 18.60 0.58
C ASP A 242 12.93 17.92 0.69
N VAL A 243 11.90 18.51 0.09
CA VAL A 243 10.52 17.97 0.06
C VAL A 243 10.53 16.56 -0.55
N ASP A 244 10.10 15.58 0.25
CA ASP A 244 10.11 14.15 -0.09
C ASP A 244 11.50 13.58 -0.48
N THR A 245 12.60 14.31 -0.28
CA THR A 245 13.93 13.90 -0.75
C THR A 245 14.88 13.63 0.41
N TYR A 246 15.47 12.44 0.40
CA TYR A 246 16.33 11.92 1.45
C TYR A 246 17.73 11.62 0.92
N GLU A 247 18.74 11.88 1.73
CA GLU A 247 20.08 11.37 1.55
C GLU A 247 20.27 10.14 2.45
N ILE A 248 20.44 8.97 1.82
CA ILE A 248 20.63 7.71 2.54
C ILE A 248 22.09 7.25 2.50
N GLY A 249 22.57 6.77 3.66
CA GLY A 249 23.98 6.46 3.91
C GLY A 249 24.18 5.21 4.77
N HIS A 250 25.44 4.77 4.87
CA HIS A 250 25.85 3.57 5.62
C HIS A 250 25.02 2.35 5.22
N ARG A 251 25.27 1.89 3.99
CA ARG A 251 24.44 0.88 3.32
C ARG A 251 25.05 -0.51 3.44
N LEU A 252 24.22 -1.54 3.37
CA LEU A 252 24.63 -2.93 3.14
C LEU A 252 24.12 -3.32 1.75
N ARG A 253 25.04 -3.70 0.87
CA ARG A 253 24.77 -3.90 -0.57
C ARG A 253 24.62 -5.38 -0.92
N GLY A 254 23.99 -5.65 -2.07
CA GLY A 254 23.87 -6.99 -2.64
C GLY A 254 23.34 -8.06 -1.70
N GLN A 255 22.40 -7.71 -0.83
CA GLN A 255 21.88 -8.64 0.18
C GLN A 255 21.26 -9.87 -0.48
N LEU A 256 21.41 -11.03 0.17
CA LEU A 256 20.77 -12.28 -0.26
C LEU A 256 21.18 -12.73 -1.68
N GLY A 257 22.41 -12.41 -2.11
CA GLY A 257 22.93 -12.86 -3.40
C GLY A 257 22.53 -11.98 -4.58
N THR A 258 22.20 -10.72 -4.32
CA THR A 258 21.80 -9.74 -5.36
C THR A 258 22.91 -8.75 -5.70
N GLU A 259 24.16 -9.11 -5.41
CA GLU A 259 25.33 -8.28 -5.70
C GLU A 259 25.35 -7.91 -7.20
N VAL A 260 25.69 -6.67 -7.51
CA VAL A 260 25.83 -6.17 -8.89
C VAL A 260 27.09 -5.32 -9.00
N ASP A 261 27.86 -5.56 -10.06
CA ASP A 261 29.06 -4.78 -10.40
C ASP A 261 28.73 -3.56 -11.28
N ALA A 262 27.44 -3.32 -11.52
CA ALA A 262 26.94 -2.20 -12.33
C ALA A 262 26.64 -0.97 -11.47
N VAL A 263 26.79 0.21 -12.09
CA VAL A 263 26.34 1.48 -11.51
C VAL A 263 24.83 1.59 -11.68
N TRP A 264 24.11 1.87 -10.60
CA TRP A 264 22.72 2.32 -10.73
C TRP A 264 22.70 3.80 -11.08
N PRO A 265 22.15 4.21 -12.23
CA PRO A 265 22.10 5.62 -12.59
C PRO A 265 21.09 6.39 -11.74
N ALA A 266 21.11 7.72 -11.85
CA ALA A 266 19.98 8.52 -11.45
C ALA A 266 18.73 8.10 -12.25
N GLY A 267 17.57 8.06 -11.61
CA GLY A 267 16.32 7.58 -12.19
C GLY A 267 16.00 6.12 -11.88
N ALA A 268 16.88 5.39 -11.19
CA ALA A 268 16.57 4.05 -10.69
C ALA A 268 15.47 4.11 -9.62
N PHE A 269 14.63 3.09 -9.56
CA PHE A 269 13.56 2.98 -8.57
C PHE A 269 14.09 2.39 -7.28
N VAL A 270 13.61 2.90 -6.15
CA VAL A 270 13.84 2.33 -4.82
C VAL A 270 12.51 1.90 -4.25
N VAL A 271 12.33 0.61 -4.00
CA VAL A 271 11.10 0.02 -3.45
C VAL A 271 11.37 -0.45 -2.03
N ARG A 272 10.64 0.09 -1.05
CA ARG A 272 10.78 -0.34 0.35
C ARG A 272 10.11 -1.70 0.55
N LEU A 273 10.82 -2.61 1.20
CA LEU A 273 10.34 -3.96 1.51
C LEU A 273 9.87 -3.99 2.97
N ASP A 274 8.73 -3.35 3.22
CA ASP A 274 8.12 -3.19 4.55
C ASP A 274 6.89 -4.10 4.78
N GLY A 275 6.70 -5.09 3.90
CA GLY A 275 5.52 -5.97 3.90
C GLY A 275 4.34 -5.43 3.10
N THR A 276 4.39 -4.19 2.58
CA THR A 276 3.40 -3.72 1.61
C THR A 276 3.53 -4.40 0.24
N PRO A 277 4.71 -4.73 -0.30
CA PRO A 277 4.80 -5.60 -1.46
C PRO A 277 4.39 -7.01 -1.07
N ARG A 278 3.58 -7.66 -1.90
CA ARG A 278 3.03 -9.00 -1.63
C ARG A 278 3.34 -9.94 -2.77
N GLN A 279 3.47 -11.23 -2.47
CA GLN A 279 3.67 -12.24 -3.51
C GLN A 279 2.38 -12.48 -4.29
N ILE A 280 2.51 -12.58 -5.62
CA ILE A 280 1.42 -12.97 -6.52
C ILE A 280 1.27 -14.50 -6.54
N GLY A 281 0.12 -14.98 -7.00
CA GLY A 281 -0.09 -16.39 -7.31
C GLY A 281 0.68 -16.82 -8.55
N LEU A 282 1.87 -17.39 -8.34
CA LEU A 282 2.60 -18.13 -9.37
C LEU A 282 2.80 -19.56 -8.89
N THR A 283 2.63 -20.54 -9.79
CA THR A 283 2.95 -21.95 -9.50
C THR A 283 4.32 -22.30 -10.10
N GLU A 284 4.98 -23.33 -9.56
CA GLU A 284 6.30 -23.78 -10.07
C GLU A 284 6.30 -24.10 -11.56
N GLY A 285 5.22 -24.74 -12.05
CA GLY A 285 5.09 -25.07 -13.47
C GLY A 285 5.02 -23.86 -14.39
N GLN A 286 4.74 -22.65 -13.86
CA GLN A 286 4.61 -21.40 -14.61
C GLN A 286 5.89 -20.56 -14.62
N VAL A 287 6.95 -20.98 -13.92
CA VAL A 287 8.25 -20.32 -13.96
C VAL A 287 8.78 -20.30 -15.40
N GLY A 288 9.34 -19.15 -15.82
CA GLY A 288 9.82 -18.89 -17.17
C GLY A 288 8.73 -18.69 -18.23
N GLN A 289 7.44 -18.82 -17.88
CA GLN A 289 6.35 -18.63 -18.83
C GLN A 289 5.85 -17.19 -18.84
N ALA A 290 5.69 -16.62 -20.03
CA ALA A 290 5.09 -15.30 -20.19
C ALA A 290 3.59 -15.32 -19.83
N ARG A 291 3.17 -14.42 -18.95
CA ARG A 291 1.77 -14.26 -18.52
C ARG A 291 1.35 -12.81 -18.58
N HIS A 292 0.05 -12.61 -18.72
CA HIS A 292 -0.55 -11.28 -18.85
C HIS A 292 -1.04 -10.81 -17.48
N TYR A 293 -0.62 -9.63 -17.06
CA TYR A 293 -1.01 -9.01 -15.81
C TYR A 293 -1.72 -7.69 -16.06
N ARG A 294 -2.85 -7.49 -15.38
CA ARG A 294 -3.55 -6.21 -15.35
C ARG A 294 -3.62 -5.70 -13.92
N VAL A 295 -3.08 -4.51 -13.68
CA VAL A 295 -3.08 -3.89 -12.35
C VAL A 295 -3.75 -2.53 -12.41
N GLY A 296 -4.72 -2.31 -11.53
CA GLY A 296 -5.54 -1.09 -11.54
C GLY A 296 -6.37 -0.93 -10.26
N PRO A 297 -7.18 0.13 -10.15
CA PRO A 297 -8.06 0.37 -9.01
C PRO A 297 -9.05 -0.77 -8.80
N ALA A 298 -9.10 -1.37 -7.60
CA ALA A 298 -9.99 -2.52 -7.34
C ALA A 298 -11.49 -2.17 -7.38
N SER A 299 -11.83 -0.88 -7.32
CA SER A 299 -13.20 -0.37 -7.43
C SER A 299 -13.71 -0.30 -8.88
N ARG A 300 -12.88 -0.68 -9.86
CA ARG A 300 -13.18 -0.59 -11.30
C ARG A 300 -13.13 -1.97 -11.95
N PRO A 301 -13.85 -2.18 -13.06
CA PRO A 301 -13.74 -3.40 -13.84
C PRO A 301 -12.35 -3.52 -14.47
N VAL A 302 -11.88 -4.75 -14.68
CA VAL A 302 -10.55 -5.09 -15.24
C VAL A 302 -10.28 -4.53 -16.65
N ASP A 303 -11.34 -4.07 -17.33
CA ASP A 303 -11.29 -3.49 -18.69
C ASP A 303 -11.18 -1.96 -18.68
N ASP A 304 -11.21 -1.34 -17.50
CA ASP A 304 -11.12 0.11 -17.34
C ASP A 304 -9.73 0.62 -17.78
N ALA A 305 -9.69 1.80 -18.39
CA ALA A 305 -8.47 2.43 -18.88
C ALA A 305 -7.44 2.74 -17.77
N ALA A 306 -7.85 2.75 -16.50
CA ALA A 306 -6.95 2.88 -15.37
C ALA A 306 -6.09 1.63 -15.09
N TYR A 307 -6.40 0.48 -15.73
CA TYR A 307 -5.59 -0.73 -15.63
C TYR A 307 -4.38 -0.68 -16.55
N VAL A 308 -3.20 -0.94 -15.97
CA VAL A 308 -1.96 -1.13 -16.71
C VAL A 308 -1.83 -2.60 -17.07
N HIS A 309 -1.72 -2.90 -18.36
CA HIS A 309 -1.46 -4.25 -18.87
C HIS A 309 0.03 -4.44 -19.14
N THR A 310 0.61 -5.50 -18.56
CA THR A 310 1.99 -5.94 -18.84
C THR A 310 2.04 -7.43 -19.15
N VAL A 311 3.08 -7.86 -19.83
CA VAL A 311 3.36 -9.29 -20.12
C VAL A 311 4.75 -9.60 -19.59
N LEU A 312 4.81 -10.49 -18.60
CA LEU A 312 6.04 -10.79 -17.87
C LEU A 312 6.23 -12.29 -17.70
N ALA A 313 7.48 -12.71 -17.68
CA ALA A 313 7.91 -14.04 -17.25
C ALA A 313 8.86 -13.86 -16.06
N PHE A 314 8.77 -14.77 -15.08
CA PHE A 314 9.58 -14.74 -13.86
C PHE A 314 10.44 -15.98 -13.78
N GLU A 315 11.70 -15.82 -13.40
CA GLU A 315 12.69 -16.90 -13.33
C GLU A 315 12.67 -17.59 -11.96
N GLY A 316 11.98 -17.00 -10.97
CA GLY A 316 11.90 -17.53 -9.62
C GLY A 316 13.23 -17.37 -8.90
N ALA A 317 13.67 -16.12 -8.69
CA ALA A 317 14.96 -15.80 -8.10
C ALA A 317 15.18 -16.46 -6.74
N GLY A 318 14.12 -16.67 -5.94
CA GLY A 318 14.18 -17.40 -4.67
C GLY A 318 14.47 -18.91 -4.79
N LEU A 319 14.26 -19.53 -5.96
CA LEU A 319 14.67 -20.91 -6.21
C LEU A 319 16.18 -21.03 -6.44
N ARG A 320 16.81 -19.97 -6.99
CA ARG A 320 18.19 -20.00 -7.47
C ARG A 320 19.20 -20.13 -6.32
N PRO A 321 20.11 -21.13 -6.36
CA PRO A 321 21.21 -21.21 -5.39
C PRO A 321 22.11 -19.97 -5.43
N LEU A 322 22.59 -19.59 -4.24
CA LEU A 322 23.58 -18.52 -4.09
C LEU A 322 24.92 -18.94 -4.73
N SER A 323 25.68 -17.95 -5.18
CA SER A 323 27.03 -18.21 -5.68
C SER A 323 27.94 -18.71 -4.55
N PRO A 324 28.81 -19.71 -4.77
CA PRO A 324 29.86 -20.05 -3.81
C PRO A 324 30.77 -18.84 -3.49
N VAL A 325 31.49 -18.90 -2.37
CA VAL A 325 32.41 -17.82 -1.97
C VAL A 325 33.78 -18.38 -1.62
N HIS A 326 34.75 -17.49 -1.40
CA HIS A 326 36.12 -17.85 -1.06
C HIS A 326 36.74 -18.82 -2.08
N LEU A 327 36.53 -18.55 -3.38
CA LEU A 327 37.21 -19.29 -4.43
C LEU A 327 38.72 -19.07 -4.29
N GLU A 328 39.44 -20.16 -4.13
CA GLU A 328 40.88 -20.16 -3.97
C GLU A 328 41.51 -21.21 -4.88
N VAL A 329 42.79 -21.00 -5.18
CA VAL A 329 43.60 -21.96 -5.92
C VAL A 329 44.87 -22.23 -5.13
N SER A 330 45.23 -23.50 -5.05
CA SER A 330 46.53 -23.95 -4.59
C SER A 330 47.31 -24.56 -5.74
N GLU A 331 48.64 -24.40 -5.65
CA GLU A 331 49.64 -24.78 -6.67
C GLU A 331 49.75 -23.83 -7.88
N ALA A 332 50.95 -23.83 -8.49
CA ALA A 332 51.35 -22.88 -9.52
C ALA A 332 50.91 -23.31 -10.93
N PRO A 333 50.76 -22.37 -11.87
CA PRO A 333 50.46 -22.70 -13.27
C PRO A 333 51.52 -23.64 -13.87
N GLY A 334 51.08 -24.66 -14.61
CA GLY A 334 51.93 -25.73 -15.14
C GLY A 334 52.06 -26.99 -14.27
N ALA A 335 51.46 -26.98 -13.07
CA ALA A 335 51.19 -28.17 -12.25
C ALA A 335 49.68 -28.43 -12.16
N ASP A 336 49.26 -29.41 -11.37
CA ASP A 336 47.85 -29.65 -11.10
C ASP A 336 47.29 -28.48 -10.27
N MET A 337 46.29 -27.76 -10.78
CA MET A 337 45.70 -26.65 -10.05
C MET A 337 44.53 -27.16 -9.21
N VAL A 338 44.59 -27.00 -7.90
CA VAL A 338 43.50 -27.44 -6.99
C VAL A 338 42.70 -26.22 -6.56
N PHE A 339 41.43 -26.20 -6.97
CA PHE A 339 40.49 -25.15 -6.66
C PHE A 339 39.57 -25.56 -5.51
N GLY A 340 39.40 -24.66 -4.54
CA GLY A 340 38.48 -24.82 -3.42
C GLY A 340 37.49 -23.65 -3.33
N TRP A 341 36.32 -23.89 -2.73
CA TRP A 341 35.33 -22.86 -2.44
C TRP A 341 34.48 -23.23 -1.23
N VAL A 342 33.72 -22.26 -0.72
CA VAL A 342 32.78 -22.44 0.40
C VAL A 342 31.35 -22.29 -0.11
N ARG A 343 30.50 -23.25 0.25
CA ARG A 343 29.07 -23.26 -0.08
C ARG A 343 28.34 -22.14 0.66
N ARG A 344 27.37 -21.50 0.00
CA ARG A 344 26.37 -20.64 0.63
C ARG A 344 25.02 -21.35 0.65
N THR A 345 24.20 -21.09 1.66
CA THR A 345 22.80 -21.53 1.68
C THR A 345 21.85 -20.35 1.70
N ARG A 346 20.72 -20.49 1.01
CA ARG A 346 19.62 -19.52 1.05
C ARG A 346 18.53 -19.88 2.07
N ILE A 347 18.53 -21.11 2.61
CA ILE A 347 17.52 -21.58 3.56
C ILE A 347 18.19 -21.88 4.89
N GLY A 348 17.80 -21.15 5.94
CA GLY A 348 18.22 -21.44 7.31
C GLY A 348 19.71 -21.24 7.59
N GLY A 349 20.38 -20.34 6.84
CA GLY A 349 21.82 -20.08 6.96
C GLY A 349 22.25 -19.31 8.21
N ASP A 350 21.31 -18.69 8.93
CA ASP A 350 21.61 -17.81 10.07
C ASP A 350 21.69 -18.53 11.43
N ARG A 351 21.53 -19.87 11.47
CA ARG A 351 21.61 -20.65 12.71
C ARG A 351 23.06 -20.99 13.05
N TRP A 352 23.49 -20.64 14.26
CA TRP A 352 24.87 -20.84 14.73
C TRP A 352 25.03 -22.12 15.57
N GLU A 353 23.92 -22.72 15.99
CA GLU A 353 23.90 -23.88 16.89
C GLU A 353 24.09 -25.22 16.16
N THR A 354 24.08 -25.21 14.82
CA THR A 354 24.23 -26.40 13.98
C THR A 354 25.65 -26.50 13.43
N PRO A 355 26.21 -27.72 13.28
CA PRO A 355 27.57 -27.90 12.77
C PRO A 355 27.74 -27.49 11.30
N GLU A 356 26.67 -27.55 10.51
CA GLU A 356 26.64 -27.20 9.10
C GLU A 356 25.27 -26.59 8.77
N VAL A 357 25.25 -25.60 7.87
CA VAL A 357 24.00 -24.95 7.47
C VAL A 357 23.20 -25.86 6.52
N PRO A 358 21.86 -25.78 6.47
CA PRO A 358 21.07 -26.64 5.59
C PRO A 358 21.53 -26.56 4.12
N LEU A 359 21.45 -27.69 3.40
CA LEU A 359 21.82 -27.75 1.99
C LEU A 359 20.88 -26.91 1.11
N GLY A 360 19.57 -27.04 1.35
CA GLY A 360 18.54 -26.33 0.59
C GLY A 360 18.27 -26.89 -0.80
N GLU A 361 19.00 -27.93 -1.22
CA GLU A 361 18.90 -28.68 -2.49
C GLU A 361 18.93 -30.19 -2.20
N GLU A 362 18.55 -31.04 -3.16
CA GLU A 362 18.50 -32.51 -2.99
C GLU A 362 19.89 -33.16 -2.87
N ALA A 363 20.89 -32.56 -3.50
CA ALA A 363 22.27 -33.04 -3.46
C ALA A 363 23.24 -31.86 -3.63
N GLU A 364 24.39 -31.94 -2.97
CA GLU A 364 25.46 -30.97 -3.16
C GLU A 364 26.16 -31.25 -4.49
N ARG A 365 25.97 -30.36 -5.46
CA ARG A 365 26.56 -30.44 -6.80
C ARG A 365 26.96 -29.06 -7.27
N TYR A 366 28.06 -29.01 -8.00
CA TYR A 366 28.59 -27.79 -8.58
C TYR A 366 28.92 -28.00 -10.05
N ILE A 367 28.65 -26.98 -10.85
CA ILE A 367 29.17 -26.87 -12.20
C ILE A 367 30.41 -25.97 -12.17
N VAL A 368 31.51 -26.48 -12.69
CA VAL A 368 32.79 -25.77 -12.79
C VAL A 368 33.07 -25.51 -14.26
N ARG A 369 33.38 -24.26 -14.59
CA ARG A 369 33.73 -23.83 -15.94
C ARG A 369 35.10 -23.17 -15.95
N VAL A 370 35.93 -23.56 -16.92
CA VAL A 370 37.13 -22.83 -17.29
C VAL A 370 36.80 -22.00 -18.52
N VAL A 371 36.85 -20.68 -18.36
CA VAL A 371 36.50 -19.72 -19.41
C VAL A 371 37.74 -18.95 -19.83
N GLN A 372 38.00 -18.89 -21.12
CA GLN A 372 39.07 -18.08 -21.69
C GLN A 372 38.50 -17.18 -22.78
N GLY A 373 38.61 -15.86 -22.58
CA GLY A 373 37.88 -14.89 -23.38
C GLY A 373 36.37 -15.11 -23.26
N GLU A 374 35.72 -15.42 -24.38
CA GLU A 374 34.29 -15.74 -24.42
C GLU A 374 34.01 -17.26 -24.51
N SER A 375 35.05 -18.09 -24.62
CA SER A 375 34.92 -19.53 -24.83
C SER A 375 34.98 -20.31 -23.53
N VAL A 376 34.04 -21.23 -23.33
CA VAL A 376 34.11 -22.24 -22.27
C VAL A 376 35.01 -23.37 -22.78
N LEU A 377 36.23 -23.46 -22.24
CA LEU A 377 37.20 -24.51 -22.60
C LEU A 377 36.84 -25.85 -21.97
N ARG A 378 36.33 -25.79 -20.72
CA ARG A 378 35.93 -26.96 -19.95
C ARG A 378 34.70 -26.66 -19.12
N GLU A 379 33.83 -27.65 -19.03
CA GLU A 379 32.70 -27.69 -18.11
C GLU A 379 32.65 -29.06 -17.45
N GLU A 380 32.60 -29.11 -16.12
CA GLU A 380 32.55 -30.35 -15.37
C GLU A 380 31.60 -30.23 -14.18
N MET A 381 30.91 -31.33 -13.85
CA MET A 381 30.04 -31.42 -12.68
C MET A 381 30.78 -32.15 -11.55
N VAL A 382 30.86 -31.52 -10.38
CA VAL A 382 31.50 -32.09 -9.18
C VAL A 382 30.52 -32.18 -8.02
N SER A 383 30.73 -33.11 -7.10
CA SER A 383 29.86 -33.36 -5.94
C SER A 383 30.49 -32.95 -4.60
N VAL A 384 31.64 -32.29 -4.64
CA VAL A 384 32.38 -31.79 -3.49
C VAL A 384 32.90 -30.38 -3.82
N PRO A 385 33.13 -29.51 -2.82
CA PRO A 385 33.56 -28.13 -3.04
C PRO A 385 35.06 -28.00 -3.34
N VAL A 386 35.58 -28.93 -4.15
CA VAL A 386 36.97 -28.99 -4.59
C VAL A 386 37.01 -29.57 -6.00
N TRP A 387 37.86 -29.00 -6.86
CA TRP A 387 38.10 -29.53 -8.20
C TRP A 387 39.57 -29.38 -8.59
N THR A 388 40.14 -30.41 -9.20
CA THR A 388 41.54 -30.40 -9.64
C THR A 388 41.59 -30.30 -11.16
N TYR A 389 42.18 -29.21 -11.65
CA TYR A 389 42.49 -29.06 -13.06
C TYR A 389 43.90 -29.59 -13.33
N THR A 390 44.00 -30.84 -13.76
CA THR A 390 45.30 -31.48 -13.96
C THR A 390 46.10 -30.82 -15.08
N ALA A 391 47.43 -30.85 -14.99
CA ALA A 391 48.30 -30.30 -16.03
C ALA A 391 48.04 -30.94 -17.41
N GLY A 392 47.68 -32.23 -17.43
CA GLY A 392 47.27 -32.92 -18.67
C GLY A 392 45.96 -32.39 -19.25
N ALA A 393 44.98 -32.07 -18.41
CA ALA A 393 43.72 -31.47 -18.84
C ALA A 393 43.92 -30.03 -19.34
N GLN A 394 44.74 -29.23 -18.67
CA GLN A 394 45.12 -27.88 -19.10
C GLN A 394 45.73 -27.90 -20.51
N ALA A 395 46.67 -28.82 -20.76
CA ALA A 395 47.31 -28.98 -22.05
C ALA A 395 46.34 -29.45 -23.15
N ALA A 396 45.40 -30.36 -22.81
CA ALA A 396 44.39 -30.85 -23.74
C ALA A 396 43.39 -29.76 -24.16
N ASP A 397 43.03 -28.89 -23.23
CA ASP A 397 42.12 -27.77 -23.47
C ASP A 397 42.80 -26.58 -24.16
N GLY A 398 44.14 -26.63 -24.30
CA GLY A 398 44.93 -25.57 -24.92
C GLY A 398 44.97 -24.27 -24.11
N LEU A 399 44.83 -24.37 -22.78
CA LEU A 399 44.81 -23.22 -21.89
C LEU A 399 46.12 -22.43 -21.98
N ALA A 400 46.04 -21.12 -22.27
CA ALA A 400 47.21 -20.25 -22.33
C ALA A 400 46.89 -18.79 -21.94
N GLY A 401 47.64 -18.19 -21.02
CA GLY A 401 47.43 -16.80 -20.60
C GLY A 401 46.25 -16.63 -19.64
N ALA A 402 45.57 -15.49 -19.69
CA ALA A 402 44.50 -15.17 -18.76
C ALA A 402 43.26 -16.05 -18.98
N PHE A 403 42.67 -16.52 -17.87
CA PHE A 403 41.44 -17.29 -17.86
C PHE A 403 40.66 -17.04 -16.57
N GLU A 404 39.43 -17.54 -16.50
CA GLU A 404 38.54 -17.41 -15.36
C GLU A 404 37.96 -18.77 -14.99
N LEU A 405 38.08 -19.13 -13.72
CA LEU A 405 37.31 -20.24 -13.15
C LEU A 405 35.94 -19.70 -12.73
N ARG A 406 34.86 -20.33 -13.19
CA ARG A 406 33.50 -20.02 -12.74
C ARG A 406 32.88 -21.24 -12.07
N VAL A 407 32.31 -21.04 -10.88
CA VAL A 407 31.67 -22.12 -10.11
C VAL A 407 30.25 -21.71 -9.71
N ALA A 408 29.27 -22.58 -9.94
CA ALA A 408 27.90 -22.39 -9.45
C ALA A 408 27.39 -23.67 -8.79
N GLN A 409 26.64 -23.53 -7.69
CA GLN A 409 25.88 -24.64 -7.12
C GLN A 409 24.69 -24.96 -8.04
N VAL A 410 24.35 -26.25 -8.17
CA VAL A 410 23.30 -26.73 -9.06
C VAL A 410 22.07 -27.13 -8.25
N SER A 411 20.91 -26.63 -8.67
CA SER A 411 19.59 -27.07 -8.23
C SER A 411 18.99 -28.02 -9.25
N ALA A 412 18.26 -29.04 -8.80
CA ALA A 412 17.50 -29.91 -9.71
C ALA A 412 16.33 -29.18 -10.40
N LEU A 413 15.81 -28.11 -9.78
CA LEU A 413 14.64 -27.37 -10.27
C LEU A 413 15.02 -26.32 -11.33
N VAL A 414 16.09 -25.56 -11.09
CA VAL A 414 16.46 -24.40 -11.92
C VAL A 414 17.83 -24.52 -12.58
N GLY A 415 18.54 -25.63 -12.37
CA GLY A 415 19.88 -25.84 -12.92
C GLY A 415 20.95 -25.04 -12.18
N ALA A 416 21.91 -24.48 -12.92
CA ALA A 416 23.02 -23.73 -12.31
C ALA A 416 22.52 -22.44 -11.64
N GLY A 417 22.94 -22.23 -10.40
CA GLY A 417 22.75 -20.98 -9.67
C GLY A 417 23.61 -19.85 -10.20
N ARG A 418 23.83 -18.82 -9.36
CA ARG A 418 24.73 -17.72 -9.71
C ARG A 418 26.19 -18.22 -9.72
N PHE A 419 26.94 -17.87 -10.76
CA PHE A 419 28.36 -18.19 -10.83
C PHE A 419 29.17 -17.23 -9.95
N ALA A 420 30.03 -17.78 -9.12
CA ALA A 420 31.20 -17.09 -8.59
C ALA A 420 32.35 -17.24 -9.57
N ALA A 421 33.26 -16.27 -9.59
CA ALA A 421 34.36 -16.27 -10.54
C ALA A 421 35.70 -15.89 -9.92
N LEU A 422 36.77 -16.47 -10.45
CA LEU A 422 38.16 -16.20 -10.06
C LEU A 422 39.03 -16.06 -11.32
N GLY A 423 39.53 -14.85 -11.54
CA GLY A 423 40.46 -14.53 -12.65
C GLY A 423 41.89 -14.97 -12.34
N LEU A 424 42.53 -15.64 -13.29
CA LEU A 424 43.84 -16.27 -13.16
C LEU A 424 44.66 -16.09 -14.44
N VAL A 425 45.95 -16.45 -14.37
CA VAL A 425 46.86 -16.52 -15.51
C VAL A 425 47.54 -17.88 -15.50
N ALA A 426 47.43 -18.60 -16.62
CA ALA A 426 47.98 -19.94 -16.86
C ALA A 426 49.48 -19.94 -17.13
#